data_AF-A0A1G2XGF9-F1
#
_entry.id   AF-A0A1G2XGF9-F1
#
_cell.length_a   1.000
_cell.length_b   1.000
_cell.length_c   1.000
_cell.angle_alpha   90.00
_cell.angle_beta   90.00
_cell.angle_gamma   90.00
#
_symmetry.space_group_name_H-M   'P 1'
#
loop_
_entity.id
_entity.type
_entity.pdbx_description
1 polymer ?
#
loop_
_entity_poly.entity_id
_entity_poly.type
_entity_poly.pdbx_seq_one_letter_code
_entity_poly.pdbx_strand_id
1 'polypeptide(L)'
;MPYKEKILNFLDYTADKTEWSIKVFCDKAIFVKYSDKNKEPSAATDQASLLPGEAYLLAKKMRKIKEENFKQDLQMYLKDIDFTLSQFADSYRFLQCADKSIHGRPLDMVMNTAFLVEQQTFTMFKDTLDMLAEKYRNEGLAFEMSGPWPPYNFCPGL
;
A
#
# COMPACT_ATOMS: atom_id res chain seq x y z
N MET A 1 -23.43 16.40 -29.99
CA MET A 1 -22.33 15.48 -29.62
C MET A 1 -22.73 14.77 -28.33
N PRO A 2 -22.92 13.44 -28.35
CA PRO A 2 -23.52 12.69 -27.24
C PRO A 2 -22.68 12.70 -25.94
N TYR A 3 -21.40 13.09 -26.00
CA TYR A 3 -20.48 13.10 -24.86
C TYR A 3 -20.13 14.48 -24.33
N LYS A 4 -20.63 15.56 -24.96
CA LYS A 4 -20.22 16.94 -24.64
C LYS A 4 -20.51 17.28 -23.17
N GLU A 5 -21.68 16.91 -22.68
CA GLU A 5 -22.12 17.22 -21.31
C GLU A 5 -21.29 16.48 -20.26
N LYS A 6 -21.02 15.17 -20.48
CA LYS A 6 -20.14 14.39 -19.61
C LYS A 6 -18.74 15.01 -19.48
N ILE A 7 -18.18 15.48 -20.61
CA ILE A 7 -16.84 16.09 -20.64
C ILE A 7 -16.83 17.41 -19.88
N LEU A 8 -17.81 18.29 -20.12
CA LEU A 8 -17.91 19.58 -19.42
C LEU A 8 -18.08 19.39 -17.92
N ASN A 9 -18.99 18.51 -17.50
CA ASN A 9 -19.19 18.20 -16.08
C ASN A 9 -17.92 17.67 -15.40
N PHE A 10 -17.10 16.88 -16.11
CA PHE A 10 -15.83 16.39 -15.57
C PHE A 10 -14.77 17.49 -15.43
N LEU A 11 -14.67 18.37 -16.43
CA LEU A 11 -13.75 19.51 -16.37
C LEU A 11 -14.12 20.45 -15.22
N ASP A 12 -15.42 20.72 -15.05
CA ASP A 12 -15.92 21.56 -13.94
C ASP A 12 -15.66 20.87 -12.59
N TYR A 13 -15.93 19.57 -12.47
CA TYR A 13 -15.70 18.78 -11.25
C TYR A 13 -14.22 18.69 -10.83
N THR A 14 -13.29 18.79 -11.79
CA THR A 14 -11.85 18.65 -11.55
C THR A 14 -11.07 19.97 -11.63
N ALA A 15 -11.76 21.10 -11.80
CA ALA A 15 -11.13 22.40 -12.05
C ALA A 15 -10.17 22.84 -10.93
N ASP A 16 -10.44 22.45 -9.69
CA ASP A 16 -9.67 22.77 -8.47
C ASP A 16 -8.96 21.55 -7.87
N LYS A 17 -8.89 20.45 -8.62
CA LYS A 17 -8.36 19.16 -8.16
C LYS A 17 -7.14 18.73 -8.98
N THR A 18 -6.23 18.06 -8.30
CA THR A 18 -5.05 17.46 -8.92
C THR A 18 -4.92 16.01 -8.53
N GLU A 19 -4.43 15.20 -9.47
CA GLU A 19 -4.18 13.79 -9.19
C GLU A 19 -2.76 13.58 -8.66
N TRP A 20 -2.65 12.76 -7.62
CA TRP A 20 -1.41 12.36 -6.99
C TRP A 20 -1.33 10.84 -6.91
N SER A 21 -0.23 10.27 -7.38
CA SER A 21 0.03 8.83 -7.26
C SER A 21 0.89 8.58 -6.02
N ILE A 22 0.37 7.74 -5.13
CA ILE A 22 1.06 7.24 -3.94
C ILE A 22 1.40 5.77 -4.16
N LYS A 23 2.69 5.45 -4.00
CA LYS A 23 3.18 4.08 -4.03
C LYS A 23 3.80 3.74 -2.69
N VAL A 24 3.53 2.54 -2.20
CA VAL A 24 4.15 2.01 -0.99
C VAL A 24 4.92 0.76 -1.35
N PHE A 25 6.16 0.71 -0.89
CA PHE A 25 7.06 -0.41 -1.04
C PHE A 25 7.33 -1.07 0.31
N CYS A 26 7.45 -2.39 0.33
CA CYS A 26 7.69 -3.16 1.55
C CYS A 26 9.03 -3.91 1.46
N ASP A 27 9.87 -3.70 2.47
CA ASP A 27 10.94 -4.63 2.81
C ASP A 27 10.38 -5.75 3.69
N LYS A 28 10.06 -6.87 3.06
CA LYS A 28 9.49 -8.05 3.73
C LYS A 28 10.35 -8.54 4.89
N ALA A 29 11.68 -8.43 4.82
CA ALA A 29 12.55 -8.93 5.87
C ALA A 29 12.47 -8.05 7.13
N ILE A 30 12.47 -6.72 6.95
CA ILE A 30 12.30 -5.77 8.06
C ILE A 30 10.88 -5.88 8.63
N PHE A 31 9.87 -5.93 7.77
CA PHE A 31 8.47 -5.99 8.17
C PHE A 31 8.16 -7.23 9.02
N VAL A 32 8.56 -8.42 8.55
CA VAL A 32 8.36 -9.67 9.30
C VAL A 32 9.11 -9.64 10.63
N LYS A 33 10.34 -9.10 10.65
CA LYS A 33 11.11 -8.99 11.90
C LYS A 33 10.43 -8.06 12.90
N TYR A 34 9.84 -6.97 12.44
CA TYR A 34 9.10 -6.03 13.29
C TYR A 34 7.80 -6.65 13.81
N SER A 35 7.02 -7.29 12.94
CA SER A 35 5.75 -7.92 13.33
C SER A 35 5.95 -9.12 14.27
N ASP A 36 6.99 -9.93 14.05
CA ASP A 36 7.34 -11.04 14.94
C ASP A 36 7.79 -10.53 16.33
N LYS A 37 8.52 -9.40 16.41
CA LYS A 37 8.96 -8.81 17.69
C LYS A 37 7.77 -8.28 18.52
N ASN A 38 6.73 -7.80 17.86
CA ASN A 38 5.53 -7.27 18.49
C ASN A 38 4.47 -8.34 18.79
N LYS A 39 4.68 -9.59 18.35
CA LYS A 39 3.84 -10.74 18.69
C LYS A 39 4.41 -11.46 19.91
N GLU A 40 3.50 -11.90 20.80
CA GLU A 40 3.85 -12.77 21.93
C GLU A 40 4.66 -13.98 21.42
N PRO A 41 5.74 -14.39 22.10
CA PRO A 41 6.53 -15.54 21.68
C PRO A 41 5.66 -16.79 21.66
N SER A 42 5.28 -17.24 20.46
CA SER A 42 4.59 -18.50 20.26
C SER A 42 5.47 -19.63 20.78
N ALA A 43 4.90 -20.51 21.61
CA ALA A 43 5.61 -21.63 22.24
C ALA A 43 6.49 -22.38 21.22
N ALA A 44 7.80 -22.37 21.45
CA ALA A 44 8.75 -23.12 20.66
C ALA A 44 8.35 -24.61 20.73
N THR A 45 7.95 -25.18 19.60
CA THR A 45 7.73 -26.63 19.52
C THR A 45 9.10 -27.29 19.55
N ASP A 46 9.37 -28.15 20.54
CA ASP A 46 10.62 -28.89 20.67
C ASP A 46 10.92 -29.68 19.38
N GLN A 47 11.90 -29.18 18.61
CA GLN A 47 12.28 -29.73 17.31
C GLN A 47 13.26 -30.91 17.42
N ALA A 48 13.66 -31.28 18.64
CA ALA A 48 14.76 -32.21 18.89
C ALA A 48 14.45 -33.69 18.59
N SER A 49 13.19 -34.04 18.28
CA SER A 49 12.75 -35.44 18.19
C SER A 49 12.10 -35.85 16.86
N LEU A 50 12.17 -35.02 15.81
CA LEU A 50 11.43 -35.26 14.55
C LEU A 50 12.25 -36.05 13.51
N LEU A 51 11.60 -36.98 12.81
CA LEU A 51 12.19 -37.69 11.66
C LEU A 51 12.39 -36.71 10.47
N PRO A 52 13.33 -36.97 9.55
CA PRO A 52 13.65 -36.04 8.45
C PRO A 52 12.45 -35.62 7.59
N GLY A 53 11.48 -36.52 7.35
CA GLY A 53 10.25 -36.22 6.62
C GLY A 53 9.26 -35.36 7.40
N GLU A 54 9.16 -35.57 8.71
CA GLU A 54 8.32 -34.80 9.61
C GLU A 54 8.86 -33.37 9.78
N ALA A 55 10.18 -33.23 9.89
CA ALA A 55 10.87 -31.94 9.93
C ALA A 55 10.60 -31.12 8.66
N TYR A 56 10.64 -31.73 7.47
CA TYR A 56 10.33 -31.04 6.21
C TYR A 56 8.87 -30.59 6.13
N LEU A 57 7.92 -31.46 6.50
CA LEU A 57 6.49 -31.11 6.51
C LEU A 57 6.19 -29.99 7.51
N LEU A 58 6.79 -30.04 8.71
CA LEU A 58 6.66 -29.00 9.71
C LEU A 58 7.25 -27.68 9.21
N ALA A 59 8.45 -27.69 8.62
CA ALA A 59 9.06 -26.48 8.05
C ALA A 59 8.21 -25.87 6.94
N LYS A 60 7.63 -26.70 6.05
CA LYS A 60 6.72 -26.24 4.99
C LYS A 60 5.45 -25.62 5.57
N LYS A 61 4.87 -26.22 6.61
CA LYS A 61 3.68 -25.70 7.31
C LYS A 61 4.00 -24.36 7.97
N MET A 62 5.11 -24.26 8.70
CA MET A 62 5.55 -23.03 9.36
C MET A 62 5.81 -21.90 8.36
N ARG A 63 6.43 -22.19 7.21
CA ARG A 63 6.62 -21.20 6.14
C ARG A 63 5.29 -20.66 5.62
N LYS A 64 4.31 -21.54 5.39
CA LYS A 64 2.98 -21.14 4.93
C LYS A 64 2.28 -20.23 5.96
N ILE A 65 2.33 -20.59 7.24
CA ILE A 65 1.76 -19.78 8.33
C ILE A 65 2.43 -18.40 8.38
N LYS A 66 3.76 -18.33 8.27
CA LYS A 66 4.48 -17.04 8.23
C LYS A 66 4.07 -16.18 7.03
N GLU A 67 3.89 -16.79 5.86
CA GLU A 67 3.42 -16.07 4.67
C GLU A 67 1.99 -15.55 4.81
N GLU A 68 1.09 -16.33 5.42
CA GLU A 68 -0.28 -15.92 5.71
C GLU A 68 -0.33 -14.77 6.73
N ASN A 69 0.43 -14.89 7.82
CA ASN A 69 0.55 -13.84 8.84
C ASN A 69 1.11 -12.55 8.25
N PHE A 70 2.17 -12.63 7.44
CA PHE A 70 2.73 -11.48 6.74
C PHE A 70 1.68 -10.75 5.89
N LYS A 71 0.89 -11.51 5.10
CA LYS A 71 -0.16 -10.93 4.27
C LYS A 71 -1.26 -10.26 5.10
N GLN A 72 -1.66 -10.88 6.20
CA GLN A 72 -2.68 -10.31 7.11
C GLN A 72 -2.20 -9.02 7.77
N ASP A 73 -1.00 -9.04 8.34
CA ASP A 73 -0.38 -7.87 8.99
C ASP A 73 -0.25 -6.72 7.98
N LEU A 74 0.28 -7.00 6.78
CA LEU A 74 0.44 -6.00 5.72
C LEU A 74 -0.91 -5.41 5.29
N GLN A 75 -1.95 -6.24 5.14
CA GLN A 75 -3.29 -5.74 4.80
C GLN A 75 -3.86 -4.80 5.85
N MET A 76 -3.58 -5.00 7.13
CA MET A 76 -4.01 -4.08 8.18
C MET A 76 -3.35 -2.70 8.04
N TYR A 77 -2.05 -2.69 7.69
CA TYR A 77 -1.30 -1.45 7.52
C TYR A 77 -1.77 -0.68 6.28
N LEU A 78 -1.97 -1.40 5.16
CA LEU A 78 -2.51 -0.80 3.94
C LEU A 78 -3.89 -0.18 4.19
N LYS A 79 -4.77 -0.86 4.94
CA LYS A 79 -6.07 -0.30 5.33
C LYS A 79 -5.95 0.97 6.17
N ASP A 80 -5.01 1.03 7.12
CA ASP A 80 -4.77 2.24 7.92
C ASP A 80 -4.30 3.41 7.05
N ILE A 81 -3.33 3.14 6.16
CA ILE A 81 -2.78 4.12 5.22
C ILE A 81 -3.88 4.64 4.29
N ASP A 82 -4.64 3.74 3.66
CA ASP A 82 -5.73 4.05 2.75
C ASP A 82 -6.81 4.88 3.44
N PHE A 83 -7.26 4.44 4.61
CA PHE A 83 -8.29 5.13 5.37
C PHE A 83 -7.83 6.54 5.75
N THR A 84 -6.61 6.68 6.26
CA THR A 84 -6.07 7.97 6.72
C THR A 84 -5.88 8.96 5.57
N LEU A 85 -5.31 8.53 4.43
CA LEU A 85 -5.13 9.40 3.27
C LEU A 85 -6.46 9.78 2.60
N SER A 86 -7.42 8.84 2.56
CA SER A 86 -8.72 9.09 1.95
C SER A 86 -9.53 10.22 2.61
N GLN A 87 -9.23 10.55 3.88
CA GLN A 87 -9.90 11.66 4.57
C GLN A 87 -9.59 13.04 3.96
N PHE A 88 -8.49 13.16 3.20
CA PHE A 88 -8.04 14.42 2.61
C PHE A 88 -8.12 14.44 1.09
N ALA A 89 -8.70 13.39 0.49
CA ALA A 89 -8.91 13.25 -0.94
C ALA A 89 -10.40 13.22 -1.26
N ASP A 90 -10.78 13.84 -2.38
CA ASP A 90 -12.16 13.81 -2.88
C ASP A 90 -12.53 12.43 -3.47
N SER A 91 -11.55 11.78 -4.10
CA SER A 91 -11.70 10.42 -4.62
C SER A 91 -10.36 9.70 -4.68
N TYR A 92 -10.37 8.37 -4.71
CA TYR A 92 -9.16 7.57 -4.91
C TYR A 92 -9.46 6.29 -5.70
N ARG A 93 -8.43 5.77 -6.38
CA ARG A 93 -8.50 4.54 -7.15
C ARG A 93 -7.24 3.70 -6.92
N PHE A 94 -7.45 2.43 -6.56
CA PHE A 94 -6.37 1.45 -6.53
C PHE A 94 -5.95 1.10 -7.96
N LEU A 95 -4.66 1.18 -8.21
CA LEU A 95 -4.02 0.80 -9.45
C LEU A 95 -3.28 -0.52 -9.26
N GLN A 96 -2.98 -1.18 -10.36
CA GLN A 96 -2.17 -2.40 -10.32
C GLN A 96 -0.78 -2.08 -9.77
N CYS A 97 -0.33 -2.84 -8.78
CA CYS A 97 1.05 -2.81 -8.32
C CYS A 97 1.94 -3.42 -9.40
N ALA A 98 2.95 -2.67 -9.83
CA ALA A 98 3.89 -3.14 -10.83
C ALA A 98 4.85 -4.17 -10.20
N ASP A 99 5.19 -5.21 -10.97
CA ASP A 99 6.21 -6.17 -10.56
C ASP A 99 7.60 -5.53 -10.48
N LYS A 100 8.51 -6.14 -9.69
CA LYS A 100 9.89 -5.68 -9.53
C LYS A 100 10.63 -5.50 -10.86
N SER A 101 10.32 -6.34 -11.83
CA SER A 101 10.89 -6.28 -13.19
C SER A 101 10.53 -4.99 -13.94
N ILE A 102 9.46 -4.30 -13.55
CA ILE A 102 8.94 -3.11 -14.22
C ILE A 102 9.48 -1.83 -13.55
N HIS A 103 9.53 -1.78 -12.23
CA HIS A 103 9.96 -0.59 -11.49
C HIS A 103 11.43 -0.61 -11.03
N GLY A 104 12.15 -1.73 -11.21
CA GLY A 104 13.59 -1.84 -10.98
C GLY A 104 14.04 -1.70 -9.51
N ARG A 105 13.13 -1.78 -8.53
CA ARG A 105 13.47 -1.67 -7.10
C ARG A 105 13.55 -3.07 -6.45
N PRO A 106 14.40 -3.24 -5.43
CA PRO A 106 14.50 -4.51 -4.70
C PRO A 106 13.27 -4.81 -3.84
N LEU A 107 12.55 -3.75 -3.42
CA LEU A 107 11.37 -3.84 -2.56
C LEU A 107 10.11 -4.17 -3.36
N ASP A 108 9.20 -4.92 -2.74
CA ASP A 108 7.89 -5.25 -3.33
C ASP A 108 6.98 -4.02 -3.28
N MET A 109 6.37 -3.63 -4.40
CA MET A 109 5.29 -2.64 -4.40
C MET A 109 4.03 -3.28 -3.83
N VAL A 110 3.55 -2.75 -2.71
CA VAL A 110 2.41 -3.29 -1.97
C VAL A 110 1.16 -2.41 -2.09
N MET A 111 1.33 -1.17 -2.57
CA MET A 111 0.24 -0.24 -2.86
C MET A 111 0.63 0.66 -4.03
N ASN A 112 -0.33 0.92 -4.91
CA ASN A 112 -0.25 1.92 -5.96
C ASN A 112 -1.64 2.54 -6.08
N THR A 113 -1.80 3.77 -5.64
CA THR A 113 -3.11 4.41 -5.55
C THR A 113 -3.06 5.82 -6.12
N ALA A 114 -4.01 6.15 -6.99
CA ALA A 114 -4.24 7.51 -7.45
C ALA A 114 -5.23 8.18 -6.49
N PHE A 115 -4.90 9.37 -6.01
CA PHE A 115 -5.76 10.22 -5.20
C PHE A 115 -6.07 11.49 -5.96
N LEU A 116 -7.35 11.85 -6.02
CA LEU A 116 -7.82 13.14 -6.51
C LEU A 116 -7.95 14.08 -5.31
N VAL A 117 -7.09 15.08 -5.24
CA VAL A 117 -6.94 15.95 -4.07
C VAL A 117 -7.30 17.39 -4.46
N GLU A 118 -8.19 18.00 -3.70
CA GLU A 118 -8.53 19.41 -3.83
C GLU A 118 -7.33 20.28 -3.44
N GLN A 119 -7.14 21.39 -4.13
CA GLN A 119 -6.02 22.30 -3.85
C GLN A 119 -6.00 22.77 -2.39
N GLN A 120 -7.18 22.93 -1.77
CA GLN A 120 -7.32 23.37 -0.38
C GLN A 120 -6.91 22.31 0.65
N THR A 121 -7.08 21.01 0.36
CA THR A 121 -6.72 19.92 1.29
C THR A 121 -5.33 19.37 1.04
N PHE A 122 -4.67 19.77 -0.06
CA PHE A 122 -3.37 19.25 -0.47
C PHE A 122 -2.30 19.28 0.63
N THR A 123 -2.17 20.40 1.36
CA THR A 123 -1.18 20.51 2.44
C THR A 123 -1.44 19.47 3.54
N MET A 124 -2.70 19.31 3.96
CA MET A 124 -3.08 18.31 4.97
C MET A 124 -2.85 16.88 4.46
N PHE A 125 -3.14 16.62 3.18
CA PHE A 125 -2.87 15.33 2.54
C PHE A 125 -1.37 15.01 2.56
N LYS A 126 -0.52 15.96 2.18
CA LYS A 126 0.93 15.79 2.15
C LYS A 126 1.51 15.60 3.55
N ASP A 127 1.12 16.44 4.51
CA ASP A 127 1.61 16.33 5.89
C ASP A 127 1.21 14.98 6.52
N THR A 128 0.01 14.50 6.20
CA THR A 128 -0.46 13.17 6.61
C THR A 128 0.37 12.05 5.98
N LEU A 129 0.70 12.16 4.69
CA LEU A 129 1.58 11.22 4.01
C LEU A 129 2.97 11.18 4.64
N ASP A 130 3.56 12.35 4.93
CA ASP A 130 4.88 12.46 5.55
C ASP A 130 4.88 11.85 6.97
N MET A 131 3.80 12.07 7.74
CA MET A 131 3.59 11.44 9.04
C MET A 131 3.50 9.91 8.95
N LEU A 132 2.72 9.38 8.00
CA LEU A 132 2.61 7.93 7.76
C LEU A 132 3.95 7.34 7.31
N ALA A 133 4.66 8.04 6.42
CA ALA A 133 5.97 7.62 5.94
C ALA A 133 6.98 7.51 7.10
N GLU A 134 6.97 8.45 8.05
CA GLU A 134 7.84 8.39 9.21
C GLU A 134 7.40 7.30 10.21
N LYS A 135 6.10 7.19 10.50
CA LYS A 135 5.52 6.16 11.37
C LYS A 135 5.95 4.76 10.92
N TYR A 136 5.86 4.47 9.63
CA TYR A 136 6.10 3.13 9.08
C TYR A 136 7.51 2.89 8.55
N ARG A 137 8.39 3.90 8.55
CA ARG A 137 9.78 3.79 8.05
C ARG A 137 10.52 2.64 8.71
N ASN A 138 10.47 2.58 10.05
CA ASN A 138 11.17 1.57 10.84
C ASN A 138 10.49 0.19 10.82
N GLU A 139 9.28 0.13 10.28
CA GLU A 139 8.47 -1.08 10.12
C GLU A 139 8.67 -1.70 8.72
N GLY A 140 9.54 -1.11 7.89
CA GLY A 140 9.92 -1.63 6.58
C GLY A 140 9.08 -1.13 5.42
N LEU A 141 8.28 -0.06 5.60
CA LEU A 141 7.56 0.58 4.49
C LEU A 141 8.27 1.84 4.00
N ALA A 142 8.26 2.02 2.69
CA ALA A 142 8.78 3.21 2.02
C ALA A 142 7.73 3.78 1.07
N PHE A 143 7.48 5.08 1.17
CA PHE A 143 6.46 5.78 0.42
C PHE A 143 7.09 6.59 -0.73
N GLU A 144 6.37 6.69 -1.84
CA GLU A 144 6.71 7.55 -2.97
C GLU A 144 5.45 8.30 -3.41
N MET A 145 5.57 9.61 -3.57
CA MET A 145 4.53 10.48 -4.10
C MET A 145 4.98 11.04 -5.45
N SER A 146 4.08 11.07 -6.43
CA SER A 146 4.33 11.68 -7.74
C SER A 146 3.12 12.47 -8.24
N GLY A 147 3.37 13.59 -8.90
CA GLY A 147 2.37 14.55 -9.37
C GLY A 147 2.87 16.00 -9.27
N PRO A 148 1.98 16.99 -9.42
CA PRO A 148 0.56 16.82 -9.74
C PRO A 148 0.38 16.37 -11.19
N TRP A 149 -0.55 15.44 -11.41
CA TRP A 149 -0.98 15.02 -12.74
C TRP A 149 -2.36 15.59 -13.04
N PRO A 150 -2.71 15.76 -14.33
CA PRO A 150 -4.11 15.81 -14.74
C PRO A 150 -4.85 14.55 -14.23
N PRO A 151 -6.18 14.63 -13.99
CA PRO A 151 -6.97 13.57 -13.38
C PRO A 151 -7.27 12.40 -14.35
N TYR A 152 -6.22 11.86 -14.97
CA TYR A 152 -6.29 10.82 -16.00
C TYR A 152 -6.96 9.55 -15.46
N ASN A 153 -6.63 9.15 -14.24
CA ASN A 153 -7.22 7.96 -13.65
C ASN A 153 -8.67 8.17 -13.25
N PHE A 154 -9.21 9.40 -13.29
CA PHE A 154 -10.58 9.73 -12.89
C PHE A 154 -11.51 10.06 -14.04
N CYS A 155 -11.01 10.08 -15.29
CA CYS A 155 -11.83 10.38 -16.46
C CYS A 155 -13.08 9.47 -16.55
N PRO A 156 -14.23 10.02 -16.96
CA PRO A 156 -15.45 9.24 -17.13
C PRO A 156 -15.32 8.30 -18.35
N GLY A 157 -15.98 7.14 -18.28
CA GLY A 157 -16.22 6.33 -19.46
C GLY A 157 -17.12 7.07 -20.45
N LEU A 158 -16.65 7.22 -21.69
CA LEU A 158 -17.39 7.90 -22.76
C LEU A 158 -18.45 6.95 -23.34
#